data_AF-A0A8T5BLF2-F1
#
_entry.id   AF-A0A8T5BLF2-F1
#
_cell.length_a   1.000
_cell.length_b   1.000
_cell.length_c   1.000
_cell.angle_alpha   90.00
_cell.angle_beta   90.00
_cell.angle_gamma   90.00
#
_symmetry.space_group_name_H-M   'P 1'
#
loop_
_entity.id
_entity.type
_entity.pdbx_description
1 polymer ?
#
loop_
_entity_poly.entity_id
_entity_poly.type
_entity_poly.pdbx_seq_one_letter_code
_entity_poly.pdbx_strand_id
1 'polypeptide(L)'
;MGEEIESIQCPCGRVIENPEEYKVLYLKHELQEIDILCPNDSCYLRELGYIKFELQEGKAKFKEASFYPPFVTWNSGRLGADEAEAKLKNHLKMIAKKVDWTRLGLQKPATT
;
A
#
# COMPACT_ATOMS: atom_id res chain seq x y z
N MET A 1 10.07 -14.33 28.47
CA MET A 1 8.84 -13.87 27.77
C MET A 1 9.30 -13.26 26.47
N GLY A 2 9.02 -13.91 25.35
CA GLY A 2 9.34 -13.36 24.03
C GLY A 2 8.39 -12.22 23.73
N GLU A 3 8.94 -11.10 23.29
CA GLU A 3 8.17 -9.98 22.76
C GLU A 3 7.33 -10.51 21.60
N GLU A 4 6.02 -10.62 21.79
CA GLU A 4 5.10 -10.95 20.70
C GLU A 4 5.17 -9.80 19.72
N ILE A 5 5.85 -10.00 18.59
CA ILE A 5 6.01 -8.96 17.58
C ILE A 5 4.63 -8.70 16.97
N GLU A 6 3.91 -7.70 17.49
CA GLU A 6 2.64 -7.13 17.03
C GLU A 6 2.80 -6.47 15.65
N SER A 7 3.21 -7.26 14.68
CA SER A 7 3.54 -6.86 13.33
C SER A 7 2.40 -7.21 12.38
N ILE A 8 2.27 -6.39 11.33
CA ILE A 8 1.37 -6.70 10.23
C ILE A 8 1.90 -7.94 9.51
N GLN A 9 0.99 -8.84 9.13
CA GLN A 9 1.33 -10.04 8.39
C GLN A 9 0.45 -10.16 7.15
N CYS A 10 1.04 -10.57 6.04
CA CYS A 10 0.31 -10.98 4.87
C CYS A 10 -0.27 -12.39 5.07
N PRO A 11 -1.49 -12.68 4.55
CA PRO A 11 -2.04 -14.04 4.54
C PRO A 11 -1.11 -15.14 3.99
N CYS A 12 -0.12 -14.78 3.16
CA CYS A 12 0.93 -15.71 2.73
C CYS A 12 1.98 -16.06 3.82
N GLY A 13 1.83 -15.54 5.04
CA GLY A 13 2.74 -15.74 6.17
C GLY A 13 3.86 -14.70 6.31
N ARG A 14 4.09 -13.86 5.28
CA ARG A 14 5.15 -12.83 5.33
C ARG A 14 4.83 -11.77 6.39
N VAL A 15 5.72 -11.63 7.37
CA VAL A 15 5.69 -10.54 8.35
C VAL A 15 6.23 -9.25 7.71
N ILE A 16 5.60 -8.14 8.04
CA ILE A 16 5.90 -6.80 7.53
C ILE A 16 6.03 -5.88 8.75
N GLU A 17 7.27 -5.62 9.14
CA GLU A 17 7.59 -4.80 10.32
C GLU A 17 7.74 -3.33 9.93
N ASN A 18 8.19 -3.07 8.70
CA ASN A 18 8.40 -1.72 8.19
C ASN A 18 7.58 -1.47 6.91
N PRO A 19 6.85 -0.34 6.81
CA PRO A 19 6.13 0.05 5.60
C PRO A 19 6.98 0.28 4.34
N GLU A 20 8.32 0.28 4.38
CA GLU A 20 9.14 0.25 3.15
C GLU A 20 9.39 -1.16 2.61
N GLU A 21 8.98 -2.21 3.33
CA GLU A 21 9.03 -3.57 2.77
C GLU A 21 7.94 -3.80 1.71
N TYR A 22 6.88 -3.00 1.70
CA TYR A 22 5.91 -3.05 0.61
C TYR A 22 6.56 -2.63 -0.70
N LYS A 23 6.31 -3.42 -1.74
CA LYS A 23 6.65 -3.02 -3.11
C LYS A 23 5.51 -2.14 -3.61
N VAL A 24 5.80 -1.01 -4.25
CA VAL A 24 4.78 -0.18 -4.90
C VAL A 24 4.98 -0.24 -6.41
N LEU A 25 3.88 -0.45 -7.13
CA LEU A 25 3.91 -0.58 -8.58
C LEU A 25 2.95 0.42 -9.20
N TYR A 26 3.45 1.16 -10.18
CA TYR A 26 2.65 2.09 -10.97
C TYR A 26 2.51 1.54 -12.38
N LEU A 27 1.36 0.91 -12.68
CA LEU A 27 1.16 0.18 -13.93
C LEU A 27 0.72 1.06 -15.10
N LYS A 28 -0.23 1.98 -14.90
CA LYS A 28 -0.79 2.79 -16.00
C LYS A 28 -1.25 4.16 -15.54
N HIS A 29 -0.89 5.17 -16.33
CA HIS A 29 -1.27 6.57 -16.09
C HIS A 29 -2.79 6.82 -16.15
N GLU A 30 -3.51 6.02 -16.92
CA GLU A 30 -4.97 6.14 -17.09
C GLU A 30 -5.75 5.77 -15.82
N LEU A 31 -5.20 4.88 -14.98
CA LEU A 31 -5.88 4.39 -13.78
C LEU A 31 -5.67 5.31 -12.57
N GLN A 32 -4.66 6.19 -12.61
CA GLN A 32 -4.30 7.09 -11.51
C GLN A 32 -4.21 6.37 -10.15
N GLU A 33 -3.64 5.16 -10.19
CA GLU A 33 -3.56 4.23 -9.08
C GLU A 33 -2.16 3.64 -8.98
N ILE A 34 -1.69 3.45 -7.74
CA ILE A 34 -0.44 2.79 -7.40
C ILE A 34 -0.78 1.56 -6.57
N ASP A 35 -0.39 0.39 -7.04
CA ASP A 35 -0.62 -0.87 -6.34
C ASP A 35 0.39 -1.02 -5.20
N ILE A 36 -0.12 -1.45 -4.04
CA ILE A 36 0.70 -1.83 -2.88
C ILE A 36 0.81 -3.35 -2.90
N LEU A 37 2.01 -3.86 -3.12
CA LEU A 37 2.30 -5.28 -3.28
C LEU A 37 2.96 -5.89 -2.04
N CYS A 38 2.76 -7.18 -1.85
CA CYS A 38 3.43 -7.98 -0.84
C CYS A 38 4.96 -8.02 -1.10
N PRO A 39 5.82 -7.93 -0.07
CA PRO A 39 7.25 -8.12 -0.23
C PRO A 39 7.61 -9.51 -0.79
N ASN A 40 6.79 -10.53 -0.51
CA ASN A 40 6.98 -11.88 -1.01
C ASN A 40 6.52 -11.98 -2.48
N ASP A 41 7.46 -12.18 -3.40
CA ASP A 41 7.19 -12.30 -4.85
C ASP A 41 6.34 -13.52 -5.21
N SER A 42 6.34 -14.55 -4.36
CA SER A 42 5.52 -15.75 -4.54
C SER A 42 4.17 -15.68 -3.81
N CYS A 43 3.78 -14.49 -3.35
CA CYS A 43 2.50 -14.29 -2.65
C CYS A 43 1.33 -14.51 -3.61
N TYR A 44 0.39 -15.38 -3.25
CA TYR A 44 -0.82 -15.63 -4.03
C TYR A 44 -1.80 -14.44 -4.06
N LEU A 45 -1.77 -13.55 -3.05
CA LEU A 45 -2.53 -12.30 -3.10
C LEU A 45 -1.86 -11.29 -4.02
N ARG A 46 -0.52 -11.24 -3.99
CA ARG A 46 0.36 -10.31 -4.71
C ARG A 46 0.10 -8.84 -4.39
N GLU A 47 -1.09 -8.34 -4.69
CA GLU A 47 -1.60 -7.02 -4.38
C GLU A 47 -2.31 -7.03 -3.02
N LEU A 48 -1.93 -6.11 -2.15
CA LEU A 48 -2.46 -5.95 -0.80
C LEU A 48 -3.38 -4.75 -0.69
N GLY A 49 -3.28 -3.78 -1.60
CA GLY A 49 -4.04 -2.54 -1.58
C GLY A 49 -3.62 -1.59 -2.69
N TYR A 50 -4.09 -0.35 -2.59
CA TYR A 50 -3.85 0.68 -3.59
C TYR A 50 -3.69 2.07 -2.97
N ILE A 51 -3.13 2.99 -3.75
CA ILE A 51 -3.15 4.43 -3.54
C ILE A 51 -3.71 5.09 -4.79
N LYS A 52 -4.84 5.79 -4.67
CA LYS A 52 -5.41 6.62 -5.73
C LYS A 52 -4.93 8.04 -5.62
N PHE A 53 -4.73 8.64 -6.77
CA PHE A 53 -4.38 10.04 -6.90
C PHE A 53 -5.13 10.66 -8.06
N GLU A 54 -4.97 11.95 -8.22
CA GLU A 54 -5.50 12.71 -9.34
C GLU A 54 -4.41 13.60 -9.93
N LEU A 55 -4.52 13.89 -11.22
CA LEU A 55 -3.63 14.82 -11.89
C LEU A 55 -4.33 16.17 -12.06
N GLN A 56 -3.86 17.17 -11.31
CA GLN A 56 -4.34 18.54 -11.42
C GLN A 56 -3.18 19.41 -11.86
N GLU A 57 -3.32 20.08 -13.01
CA GLU A 57 -2.34 21.05 -13.53
C GLU A 57 -0.90 20.48 -13.66
N GLY A 58 -0.78 19.21 -14.06
CA GLY A 58 0.52 18.53 -14.18
C GLY A 58 1.15 18.13 -12.84
N LYS A 59 0.37 18.12 -11.74
CA LYS A 59 0.80 17.65 -10.42
C LYS A 59 -0.09 16.50 -9.97
N ALA A 60 0.54 15.41 -9.53
CA ALA A 60 -0.17 14.31 -8.87
C ALA A 60 -0.52 14.71 -7.44
N LYS A 61 -1.78 14.55 -7.05
CA LYS A 61 -2.28 14.78 -5.68
C LYS A 61 -2.91 13.51 -5.13
N PHE A 62 -2.51 13.15 -3.92
CA PHE A 62 -3.12 12.04 -3.18
C PHE A 62 -4.64 12.23 -3.02
N LYS A 63 -5.41 11.16 -3.23
CA LYS A 63 -6.87 11.16 -3.04
C LYS A 63 -7.29 10.22 -1.91
N GLU A 64 -6.95 8.94 -2.03
CA GLU A 64 -7.27 7.92 -1.04
C GLU A 64 -6.26 6.77 -1.11
N ALA A 65 -6.18 5.97 -0.05
CA ALA A 65 -5.44 4.72 -0.06
C ALA A 65 -6.16 3.71 0.83
N SER A 66 -6.12 2.45 0.44
CA SER A 66 -6.77 1.38 1.17
C SER A 66 -6.07 0.05 0.96
N PHE A 67 -6.11 -0.80 1.97
CA PHE A 67 -5.77 -2.21 1.83
C PHE A 67 -7.03 -3.02 1.48
N TYR A 68 -6.86 -4.06 0.68
CA TYR A 68 -7.97 -4.92 0.29
C TYR A 68 -8.50 -5.75 1.48
N PRO A 69 -9.80 -6.08 1.48
CA PRO A 69 -10.45 -6.78 2.59
C PRO A 69 -9.74 -8.06 3.06
N PRO A 70 -9.19 -8.93 2.20
CA PRO A 70 -8.49 -10.13 2.68
C PRO A 70 -7.29 -9.82 3.57
N PHE A 71 -6.55 -8.75 3.28
CA PHE A 71 -5.40 -8.33 4.07
C PHE A 71 -5.83 -7.66 5.38
N VAL A 72 -6.89 -6.84 5.34
CA VAL A 72 -7.46 -6.17 6.53
C VAL A 72 -8.02 -7.21 7.50
N THR A 73 -8.95 -8.06 7.03
CA THR A 73 -9.61 -9.09 7.84
C THR A 73 -8.60 -10.03 8.50
N TRP A 74 -7.54 -10.41 7.78
CA TRP A 74 -6.48 -11.25 8.35
C TRP A 74 -5.78 -10.60 9.54
N ASN A 75 -5.41 -9.33 9.41
CA ASN A 75 -4.71 -8.62 10.49
C ASN A 75 -5.66 -8.28 11.66
N SER A 76 -6.91 -7.90 11.39
CA SER A 76 -7.92 -7.70 12.44
C SER A 76 -8.21 -8.98 13.22
N GLY A 77 -8.17 -10.15 12.57
CA GLY A 77 -8.32 -11.44 13.26
C GLY A 77 -7.14 -11.80 14.17
N ARG A 78 -5.93 -11.30 13.87
CA ARG A 78 -4.71 -11.55 14.65
C ARG A 78 -4.48 -10.57 15.78
N LEU A 79 -4.72 -9.28 15.54
CA LEU A 79 -4.40 -8.18 16.46
C LEU A 79 -5.64 -7.60 17.16
N GLY A 80 -6.84 -7.96 16.70
CA GLY A 80 -8.05 -7.22 17.03
C GLY A 80 -8.28 -6.05 16.07
N ALA A 81 -9.54 -5.59 15.99
CA ALA A 81 -9.96 -4.62 14.99
C ALA A 81 -9.27 -3.26 15.13
N ASP A 82 -9.30 -2.69 16.34
CA ASP A 82 -8.79 -1.33 16.59
C ASP A 82 -7.27 -1.23 16.38
N GLU A 83 -6.52 -2.22 16.86
CA GLU A 83 -5.06 -2.26 16.73
C GLU A 83 -4.64 -2.45 15.26
N ALA A 84 -5.28 -3.40 14.56
CA ALA A 84 -5.03 -3.60 13.15
C ALA A 84 -5.35 -2.34 12.33
N GLU A 85 -6.48 -1.68 12.61
CA GLU A 85 -6.85 -0.44 11.93
C GLU A 85 -5.79 0.65 12.14
N ALA A 86 -5.35 0.86 13.39
CA ALA A 86 -4.34 1.86 13.71
C ALA A 86 -3.02 1.61 12.96
N LYS A 87 -2.53 0.36 12.98
CA LYS A 87 -1.27 -0.01 12.32
C LYS A 87 -1.39 0.07 10.79
N LEU A 88 -2.46 -0.49 10.21
CA LEU A 88 -2.69 -0.44 8.76
C LEU A 88 -2.83 1.00 8.25
N LYS A 89 -3.55 1.88 8.97
CA LYS A 89 -3.61 3.31 8.64
C LYS A 89 -2.24 3.99 8.70
N ASN A 90 -1.42 3.64 9.69
CA ASN A 90 -0.05 4.17 9.77
C ASN A 90 0.80 3.71 8.58
N HIS A 91 0.71 2.43 8.19
CA HIS A 91 1.41 1.89 7.03
C HIS A 91 1.02 2.64 5.75
N LEU A 92 -0.29 2.82 5.48
CA LEU A 92 -0.76 3.57 4.32
C LEU A 92 -0.22 5.01 4.29
N LYS A 93 -0.24 5.71 5.43
CA LYS A 93 0.32 7.07 5.54
C LYS A 93 1.81 7.10 5.19
N MET A 94 2.58 6.11 5.66
CA MET A 94 4.01 6.03 5.40
C MET A 94 4.32 5.69 3.94
N ILE A 95 3.55 4.78 3.33
CA ILE A 95 3.70 4.45 1.90
C ILE A 95 3.39 5.69 1.06
N ALA A 96 2.26 6.37 1.30
CA ALA A 96 1.87 7.57 0.56
C ALA A 96 2.89 8.72 0.67
N LYS A 97 3.58 8.86 1.81
CA LYS A 97 4.65 9.86 2.00
C LYS A 97 5.90 9.58 1.15
N LYS A 98 6.14 8.32 0.79
CA LYS A 98 7.32 7.92 -0.01
C LYS A 98 7.07 7.96 -1.51
N VAL A 99 5.82 8.09 -1.93
CA VAL A 99 5.49 8.27 -3.33
C VAL A 99 6.10 9.59 -3.83
N ASP A 100 6.87 9.50 -4.91
CA ASP A 100 7.39 10.67 -5.62
C ASP A 100 6.29 11.27 -6.51
N TRP A 101 5.44 12.09 -5.89
CA TRP A 101 4.33 12.79 -6.53
C TRP A 101 4.79 13.74 -7.65
N THR A 102 6.00 14.29 -7.53
CA THR A 102 6.58 15.19 -8.53
C THR A 102 6.89 14.40 -9.80
N ARG A 103 7.55 13.25 -9.67
CA ARG A 103 7.84 12.38 -10.82
C ARG A 103 6.57 11.83 -11.47
N LEU A 104 5.52 11.53 -10.70
CA LEU A 104 4.25 11.06 -11.25
C LEU A 104 3.53 12.13 -12.09
N GLY A 105 3.58 13.41 -11.68
CA GLY A 105 2.95 14.50 -12.42
C GLY A 105 3.63 14.85 -13.75
N LEU A 106 4.91 14.47 -13.93
CA LEU A 106 5.71 14.79 -15.12
C LEU A 106 5.58 13.78 -16.28
N GLN A 107 4.92 12.64 -16.06
CA GLN A 107 4.74 11.64 -17.11
C GLN A 107 3.65 12.13 -18.08
N LYS A 108 4.05 12.60 -19.26
CA LYS A 108 3.09 13.01 -20.32
C LYS A 108 2.22 11.80 -20.70
N PRO A 109 0.91 11.99 -20.97
CA PRO A 109 0.14 10.97 -21.67
C PRO A 109 0.89 10.64 -22.96
N ALA A 110 1.09 9.35 -23.25
CA ALA A 110 1.71 8.90 -24.48
C ALA A 110 0.93 9.51 -25.65
N THR A 111 1.51 10.52 -26.30
CA THR A 111 0.97 11.12 -27.50
C THR A 111 0.95 10.04 -28.58
N THR A 112 -0.24 9.58 -28.98
CA THR A 112 -0.46 8.86 -30.24
C THR A 112 -1.25 9.77 -31.14
#